data_AF-A0A5C9CAZ1-F1
#
_entry.id   AF-A0A5C9CAZ1-F1
#
_cell.length_a   1.000
_cell.length_b   1.000
_cell.length_c   1.000
_cell.angle_alpha   90.00
_cell.angle_beta   90.00
_cell.angle_gamma   90.00
#
_symmetry.space_group_name_H-M   'P 1'
#
loop_
_entity.id
_entity.type
_entity.pdbx_description
1 polymer ?
#
loop_
_entity_poly.entity_id
_entity_poly.type
_entity_poly.pdbx_seq_one_letter_code
_entity_poly.pdbx_strand_id
1 'polypeptide(L)'
;MGTRTWTSRQIGIKGSAAFLALAVAGLSWLSWTADARDKPKRGNDALSQKMRLKLDASSKVLEGLALEDAELIKEGANAMAEQSKAEFWQILTDSDYRDFTRDFRSSMRRLSAAAEKENFESAALEWMDAVKCCLDCHKHVRSVKVDLKK
;
A
#
# COMPACT_ATOMS: atom_id res chain seq x y z
N MET A 1 39.57 44.51 49.67
CA MET A 1 38.23 44.31 50.27
C MET A 1 37.32 45.44 49.80
N GLY A 2 36.09 45.12 49.34
CA GLY A 2 35.10 46.07 48.80
C GLY A 2 34.59 45.69 47.41
N THR A 3 33.94 44.53 47.25
CA THR A 3 32.48 44.33 47.06
C THR A 3 31.91 44.78 45.71
N ARG A 4 31.52 43.75 44.92
CA ARG A 4 30.63 43.78 43.74
C ARG A 4 29.35 44.57 44.00
N THR A 5 28.84 45.27 42.98
CA THR A 5 27.43 45.20 42.61
C THR A 5 27.27 45.20 41.08
N TRP A 6 26.82 44.06 40.57
CA TRP A 6 26.42 43.80 39.19
C TRP A 6 24.98 44.30 39.04
N THR A 7 24.77 45.35 38.23
CA THR A 7 23.44 45.90 37.96
C THR A 7 22.72 45.05 36.92
N SER A 8 21.61 44.47 37.34
CA SER A 8 20.69 43.67 36.53
C SER A 8 20.01 44.53 35.46
N ARG A 9 20.26 44.23 34.18
CA ARG A 9 19.41 44.69 33.08
C ARG A 9 18.12 43.87 33.10
N GLN A 10 17.02 44.54 33.43
CA GLN A 10 15.68 43.99 33.47
C GLN A 10 15.28 43.44 32.08
N ILE A 11 14.85 42.19 32.07
CA ILE A 11 14.22 41.52 30.93
C ILE A 11 12.78 42.03 30.84
N GLY A 12 12.51 42.91 29.88
CA GLY A 12 11.18 43.41 29.57
C GLY A 12 10.41 42.44 28.70
N ILE A 13 9.55 41.64 29.32
CA ILE A 13 8.51 40.82 28.68
C ILE A 13 7.47 41.77 28.08
N LYS A 14 7.48 41.99 26.76
CA LYS A 14 6.35 42.59 26.02
C LYS A 14 6.29 42.00 24.61
N GLY A 15 5.47 40.96 24.41
CA GLY A 15 5.26 40.41 23.08
C GLY A 15 4.37 39.17 22.96
N SER A 16 3.38 38.97 23.84
CA SER A 16 2.54 37.74 23.81
C SER A 16 1.13 37.91 23.23
N ALA A 17 0.86 38.96 22.45
CA ALA A 17 -0.50 39.25 21.98
C ALA A 17 -0.70 39.23 20.44
N ALA A 18 0.29 38.77 19.66
CA ALA A 18 0.20 38.78 18.19
C ALA A 18 0.10 37.39 17.52
N PHE A 19 0.17 36.28 18.27
CA PHE A 19 0.20 34.92 17.68
C PHE A 19 -1.13 34.16 17.68
N LEU A 20 -2.19 34.69 18.32
CA LEU A 20 -3.48 33.98 18.42
C LEU A 20 -4.48 34.32 17.30
N ALA A 21 -4.25 35.36 16.49
CA ALA A 21 -5.17 35.75 15.42
C ALA A 21 -4.88 35.07 14.06
N LEU A 22 -3.69 34.49 13.86
CA LEU A 22 -3.33 33.77 12.62
C LEU A 22 -3.70 32.28 12.65
N ALA A 23 -4.04 31.72 13.82
CA ALA A 23 -4.38 30.31 13.94
C ALA A 23 -5.79 30.00 13.40
N VAL A 24 -6.76 30.92 13.49
CA VAL A 24 -8.16 30.60 13.14
C VAL A 24 -8.43 30.65 11.63
N ALA A 25 -7.70 31.46 10.87
CA ALA A 25 -7.86 31.56 9.40
C ALA A 25 -7.06 30.51 8.62
N GLY A 26 -5.97 29.96 9.18
CA GLY A 26 -5.19 28.88 8.55
C GLY A 26 -5.84 27.50 8.68
N LEU A 27 -6.68 27.31 9.70
CA LEU A 27 -7.36 26.04 9.98
C LEU A 27 -8.58 25.79 9.07
N SER A 28 -9.17 26.83 8.47
CA SER A 28 -10.33 26.69 7.58
C SER A 28 -9.97 26.27 6.15
N TRP A 29 -8.75 26.53 5.67
CA TRP A 29 -8.29 26.01 4.38
C TRP A 29 -7.99 24.51 4.38
N LEU A 30 -7.64 23.94 5.54
CA LEU A 30 -7.43 22.49 5.67
C LEU A 30 -8.73 21.69 5.52
N SER A 31 -9.88 22.30 5.82
CA SER A 31 -11.19 21.65 5.75
C SER A 31 -11.75 21.57 4.33
N TRP A 32 -11.38 22.48 3.42
CA TRP A 32 -11.92 22.51 2.05
C TRP A 32 -11.25 21.47 1.13
N THR A 33 -9.98 21.12 1.37
CA THR A 33 -9.31 20.06 0.58
C THR A 33 -9.74 18.64 0.97
N ALA A 34 -10.46 18.47 2.08
CA ALA A 34 -10.90 17.16 2.54
C ALA A 34 -12.18 16.67 1.82
N ASP A 35 -13.02 17.58 1.33
CA ASP A 35 -14.34 17.23 0.76
C ASP A 35 -14.31 17.02 -0.77
N ALA A 36 -13.25 17.48 -1.46
CA ALA A 36 -13.12 17.36 -2.91
C ALA A 36 -12.65 15.97 -3.42
N ARG A 37 -12.57 14.96 -2.55
CA ARG A 37 -12.47 13.57 -3.00
C ARG A 37 -13.86 13.09 -3.35
N ASP A 38 -14.25 13.39 -4.58
CA ASP A 38 -15.29 12.70 -5.33
C ASP A 38 -15.20 11.20 -4.99
N LYS A 39 -16.07 10.72 -4.09
CA LYS A 39 -16.05 9.32 -3.65
C LYS A 39 -16.66 8.54 -4.81
N PRO A 40 -15.88 7.77 -5.61
CA PRO A 40 -16.49 6.91 -6.59
C PRO A 40 -17.46 6.00 -5.84
N LYS A 41 -18.72 5.91 -6.30
CA LYS A 41 -19.74 4.98 -5.80
C LYS A 41 -19.04 3.65 -5.52
N ARG A 42 -18.91 3.27 -4.25
CA ARG A 42 -18.15 2.09 -3.80
C ARG A 42 -18.75 0.88 -4.49
N GLY A 43 -18.18 0.49 -5.63
CA GLY A 43 -18.54 -0.74 -6.30
C GLY A 43 -18.21 -1.87 -5.34
N ASN A 44 -19.23 -2.65 -4.94
CA ASN A 44 -19.12 -3.87 -4.15
C ASN A 44 -18.05 -3.80 -3.04
N ASP A 45 -18.47 -3.42 -1.83
CA ASP A 45 -17.60 -3.30 -0.66
C ASP A 45 -16.80 -4.60 -0.39
N ALA A 46 -17.37 -5.77 -0.66
CA ALA A 46 -16.67 -7.06 -0.48
C ALA A 46 -15.51 -7.24 -1.48
N LEU A 47 -15.68 -6.96 -2.77
CA LEU A 47 -14.59 -7.06 -3.76
C LEU A 47 -13.46 -6.07 -3.42
N SER A 48 -13.83 -4.86 -3.02
CA SER A 48 -12.89 -3.82 -2.61
C SER A 48 -12.07 -4.26 -1.38
N GLN A 49 -12.72 -4.86 -0.38
CA GLN A 49 -12.05 -5.46 0.77
C GLN A 49 -11.10 -6.60 0.37
N LYS A 50 -11.49 -7.47 -0.57
CA LYS A 50 -10.59 -8.54 -1.05
C LYS A 50 -9.35 -7.99 -1.77
N MET A 51 -9.47 -6.90 -2.51
CA MET A 51 -8.29 -6.25 -3.11
C MET A 51 -7.36 -5.63 -2.06
N ARG A 52 -7.90 -5.19 -0.91
CA ARG A 52 -7.06 -4.76 0.22
C ARG A 52 -6.25 -5.91 0.80
N LEU A 53 -6.83 -7.09 0.95
CA LEU A 53 -6.09 -8.29 1.38
C LEU A 53 -4.94 -8.65 0.43
N LYS A 54 -5.11 -8.44 -0.89
CA LYS A 54 -4.02 -8.63 -1.87
C LYS A 54 -2.90 -7.62 -1.65
N LEU A 55 -3.27 -6.35 -1.42
CA LEU A 55 -2.32 -5.27 -1.18
C LEU A 55 -1.53 -5.51 0.11
N ASP A 56 -2.19 -5.90 1.20
CA ASP A 56 -1.53 -6.17 2.47
C ASP A 56 -0.50 -7.30 2.34
N ALA A 57 -0.86 -8.38 1.64
CA ALA A 57 0.07 -9.49 1.37
C ALA A 57 1.23 -9.08 0.44
N SER A 58 0.97 -8.20 -0.53
CA SER A 58 2.01 -7.64 -1.42
C SER A 58 2.99 -6.74 -0.65
N SER A 59 2.49 -5.96 0.31
CA SER A 59 3.32 -5.12 1.17
C SER A 59 4.28 -5.95 2.01
N LYS A 60 3.85 -7.11 2.53
CA LYS A 60 4.74 -8.03 3.25
C LYS A 60 5.88 -8.56 2.39
N VAL A 61 5.60 -8.91 1.14
CA VAL A 61 6.66 -9.31 0.20
C VAL A 61 7.65 -8.18 -0.02
N LEU A 62 7.16 -6.95 -0.27
CA LEU A 62 8.03 -5.79 -0.48
C LEU A 62 8.86 -5.45 0.76
N GLU A 63 8.27 -5.51 1.95
CA GLU A 63 8.95 -5.32 3.21
C GLU A 63 10.03 -6.39 3.41
N GLY A 64 9.69 -7.66 3.21
CA GLY A 64 10.64 -8.76 3.34
C GLY A 64 11.78 -8.69 2.31
N LEU A 65 11.52 -8.27 1.08
CA LEU A 65 12.58 -8.03 0.09
C LEU A 65 13.49 -6.86 0.49
N ALA A 66 12.93 -5.79 1.07
CA ALA A 66 13.71 -4.63 1.49
C ALA A 66 14.56 -4.87 2.74
N LEU A 67 14.12 -5.79 3.61
CA LEU A 67 14.78 -6.13 4.87
C LEU A 67 15.55 -7.46 4.82
N GLU A 68 15.53 -8.15 3.67
CA GLU A 68 16.04 -9.53 3.54
C GLU A 68 15.41 -10.49 4.56
N ASP A 69 14.11 -10.33 4.83
CA ASP A 69 13.33 -11.17 5.73
C ASP A 69 12.56 -12.24 4.95
N ALA A 70 13.11 -13.45 4.97
CA ALA A 70 12.54 -14.61 4.28
C ALA A 70 11.13 -14.98 4.80
N GLU A 71 10.84 -14.79 6.09
CA GLU A 71 9.55 -15.13 6.67
C GLU A 71 8.46 -14.16 6.20
N LEU A 72 8.75 -12.86 6.14
CA LEU A 72 7.82 -11.87 5.58
C LEU A 72 7.52 -12.14 4.10
N ILE A 73 8.54 -12.51 3.31
CA ILE A 73 8.33 -12.88 1.90
C ILE A 73 7.44 -14.13 1.80
N LYS A 74 7.74 -15.18 2.57
CA LYS A 74 6.96 -16.42 2.59
C LYS A 74 5.52 -16.17 3.04
N GLU A 75 5.31 -15.39 4.08
CA GLU A 75 3.98 -15.06 4.59
C GLU A 75 3.15 -14.34 3.50
N GLY A 76 3.72 -13.31 2.88
CA GLY A 76 3.07 -12.58 1.80
C GLY A 76 2.76 -13.46 0.58
N ALA A 77 3.73 -14.25 0.15
CA ALA A 77 3.59 -15.16 -1.00
C ALA A 77 2.53 -16.24 -0.75
N ASN A 78 2.54 -16.87 0.42
CA ASN A 78 1.58 -17.91 0.80
C ASN A 78 0.17 -17.32 0.94
N ALA A 79 0.03 -16.15 1.56
CA ALA A 79 -1.26 -15.46 1.67
C ALA A 79 -1.86 -15.15 0.30
N MET A 80 -1.06 -14.64 -0.65
CA MET A 80 -1.50 -14.38 -2.02
C MET A 80 -1.87 -15.67 -2.77
N ALA A 81 -1.06 -16.71 -2.65
CA ALA A 81 -1.35 -18.01 -3.25
C ALA A 81 -2.68 -18.57 -2.73
N GLU A 82 -2.97 -18.44 -1.44
CA GLU A 82 -4.21 -18.91 -0.84
C GLU A 82 -5.42 -18.07 -1.27
N GLN A 83 -5.30 -16.73 -1.22
CA GLN A 83 -6.34 -15.83 -1.72
C GLN A 83 -6.73 -16.14 -3.16
N SER A 84 -5.77 -16.57 -3.99
CA SER A 84 -6.04 -16.91 -5.38
C SER A 84 -6.94 -18.13 -5.57
N LYS A 85 -7.05 -19.01 -4.57
CA LYS A 85 -7.87 -20.23 -4.62
C LYS A 85 -9.32 -20.00 -4.23
N ALA A 86 -9.59 -18.93 -3.49
CA ALA A 86 -10.93 -18.63 -3.01
C ALA A 86 -11.91 -18.36 -4.17
N GLU A 87 -13.19 -18.67 -3.96
CA GLU A 87 -14.24 -18.53 -4.98
C GLU A 87 -14.35 -17.10 -5.53
N PHE A 88 -14.13 -16.09 -4.67
CA PHE A 88 -14.15 -14.68 -5.10
C PHE A 88 -13.09 -14.33 -6.14
N TRP A 89 -12.05 -15.17 -6.30
CA TRP A 89 -11.03 -15.02 -7.32
C TRP A 89 -11.49 -15.58 -8.67
N GLN A 90 -12.57 -16.35 -8.76
CA GLN A 90 -13.04 -16.92 -10.03
C GLN A 90 -14.09 -16.02 -10.70
N ILE A 91 -13.71 -14.78 -11.00
CA ILE A 91 -14.63 -13.76 -11.55
C ILE A 91 -14.90 -13.89 -13.06
N LEU A 92 -14.03 -14.60 -13.78
CA LEU A 92 -14.16 -14.92 -15.19
C LEU A 92 -13.83 -16.40 -15.39
N THR A 93 -14.37 -17.00 -16.45
CA THR A 93 -14.21 -18.42 -16.77
C THR A 93 -13.41 -18.68 -18.04
N ASP A 94 -12.98 -17.63 -18.73
CA ASP A 94 -12.21 -17.74 -19.97
C ASP A 94 -10.78 -18.27 -19.76
N SER A 95 -10.17 -18.76 -20.84
CA SER A 95 -8.82 -19.35 -20.82
C SER A 95 -7.75 -18.39 -20.34
N ASP A 96 -7.81 -17.14 -20.77
CA ASP A 96 -6.78 -16.15 -20.48
C ASP A 96 -6.77 -15.83 -18.99
N TYR A 97 -7.95 -15.65 -18.39
CA TYR A 97 -8.11 -15.47 -16.94
C TYR A 97 -7.53 -16.64 -16.12
N ARG A 98 -7.77 -17.87 -16.58
CA ARG A 98 -7.25 -19.09 -15.93
C ARG A 98 -5.73 -19.16 -16.03
N ASP A 99 -5.17 -18.79 -17.17
CA ASP A 99 -3.74 -18.77 -17.40
C ASP A 99 -3.04 -17.71 -16.54
N PHE A 100 -3.57 -16.48 -16.48
CA PHE A 100 -3.04 -15.45 -15.57
C PHE A 100 -3.07 -15.90 -14.11
N THR A 101 -4.15 -16.58 -13.69
CA THR A 101 -4.27 -17.08 -12.31
C THR A 101 -3.28 -18.22 -12.04
N ARG A 102 -3.07 -19.13 -13.00
CA ARG A 102 -2.07 -20.21 -12.91
C ARG A 102 -0.66 -19.65 -12.80
N ASP A 103 -0.32 -18.70 -13.65
CA ASP A 103 1.01 -18.11 -13.74
C ASP A 103 1.33 -17.30 -12.47
N PHE A 104 0.36 -16.53 -11.97
CA PHE A 104 0.43 -15.87 -10.67
C PHE A 104 0.68 -16.85 -9.52
N ARG A 105 -0.06 -17.95 -9.44
CA ARG A 105 0.17 -18.99 -8.41
C ARG A 105 1.56 -19.63 -8.56
N SER A 106 2.05 -19.76 -9.79
CA SER A 106 3.37 -20.30 -10.06
C SER A 106 4.48 -19.38 -9.53
N SER A 107 4.40 -18.07 -9.81
CA SER A 107 5.36 -17.11 -9.27
C SER A 107 5.31 -17.02 -7.75
N MET A 108 4.13 -17.08 -7.11
CA MET A 108 4.05 -17.15 -5.64
C MET A 108 4.78 -18.36 -5.04
N ARG A 109 4.66 -19.54 -5.67
CA ARG A 109 5.40 -20.74 -5.21
C ARG A 109 6.91 -20.57 -5.39
N ARG A 110 7.36 -20.03 -6.53
CA ARG A 110 8.79 -19.82 -6.79
C ARG A 110 9.38 -18.74 -5.90
N LEU A 111 8.65 -17.66 -5.65
CA LEU A 111 8.98 -16.61 -4.69
C LEU A 111 9.17 -17.19 -3.27
N SER A 112 8.21 -17.97 -2.79
CA SER A 112 8.28 -18.63 -1.47
C SER A 112 9.48 -19.59 -1.39
N ALA A 113 9.73 -20.37 -2.44
CA ALA A 113 10.87 -21.27 -2.51
C ALA A 113 12.24 -20.56 -2.63
N ALA A 114 12.28 -19.38 -3.25
CA ALA A 114 13.48 -18.55 -3.31
C ALA A 114 13.79 -17.94 -1.94
N ALA A 115 12.77 -17.44 -1.24
CA ALA A 115 12.88 -16.95 0.12
C ALA A 115 13.29 -18.04 1.12
N GLU A 116 12.75 -19.26 1.00
CA GLU A 116 13.15 -20.41 1.83
C GLU A 116 14.63 -20.77 1.68
N LYS A 117 15.22 -20.47 0.52
CA LYS A 117 16.66 -20.65 0.24
C LYS A 117 17.48 -19.40 0.53
N GLU A 118 16.87 -18.35 1.08
CA GLU A 118 17.47 -17.03 1.32
C GLU A 118 18.12 -16.45 0.05
N ASN A 119 17.58 -16.76 -1.12
CA ASN A 119 18.03 -16.24 -2.40
C ASN A 119 17.18 -15.03 -2.79
N PHE A 120 17.51 -13.87 -2.23
CA PHE A 120 16.72 -12.64 -2.33
C PHE A 120 16.71 -12.05 -3.74
N GLU A 121 17.77 -12.24 -4.53
CA GLU A 121 17.81 -11.83 -5.93
C GLU A 121 16.80 -12.62 -6.76
N SER A 122 16.74 -13.95 -6.56
CA SER A 122 15.73 -14.78 -7.20
C SER A 122 14.33 -14.42 -6.70
N ALA A 123 14.17 -14.15 -5.40
CA ALA A 123 12.89 -13.70 -4.84
C ALA A 123 12.43 -12.38 -5.48
N ALA A 124 13.33 -11.42 -5.70
CA ALA A 124 13.01 -10.16 -6.36
C ALA A 124 12.53 -10.37 -7.80
N LEU A 125 13.19 -11.25 -8.57
CA LEU A 125 12.75 -11.59 -9.93
C LEU A 125 11.37 -12.24 -9.94
N GLU A 126 11.13 -13.20 -9.06
CA GLU A 126 9.83 -13.86 -8.94
C GLU A 126 8.71 -12.91 -8.49
N TRP A 127 9.07 -11.91 -7.68
CA TRP A 127 8.14 -10.83 -7.33
C TRP A 127 7.79 -9.95 -8.53
N MET A 128 8.74 -9.63 -9.40
CA MET A 128 8.45 -8.90 -10.65
C MET A 128 7.52 -9.69 -11.57
N ASP A 129 7.73 -11.00 -11.70
CA ASP A 129 6.83 -11.89 -12.44
C ASP A 129 5.40 -11.86 -11.87
N ALA A 130 5.26 -11.85 -10.54
CA ALA A 130 3.97 -11.71 -9.88
C ALA A 130 3.29 -10.37 -10.16
N VAL A 131 4.04 -9.26 -10.09
CA VAL A 131 3.54 -7.92 -10.44
C VAL A 131 3.05 -7.87 -11.88
N LYS A 132 3.80 -8.47 -12.82
CA LYS A 132 3.38 -8.58 -14.22
C LYS A 132 2.06 -9.31 -14.35
N CYS A 133 1.89 -10.47 -13.70
CA CYS A 133 0.63 -11.23 -13.72
C CYS A 133 -0.56 -10.41 -13.17
N CYS A 134 -0.34 -9.61 -12.13
CA CYS A 134 -1.37 -8.71 -11.58
C CYS A 134 -1.83 -7.68 -12.62
N LEU A 135 -0.89 -7.06 -13.32
CA LEU A 135 -1.18 -6.05 -14.34
C LEU A 135 -1.90 -6.65 -15.55
N ASP A 136 -1.44 -7.80 -16.04
CA ASP A 136 -2.03 -8.50 -17.19
C ASP A 136 -3.47 -8.94 -16.89
N CYS A 137 -3.69 -9.57 -15.73
CA CYS A 137 -5.03 -9.96 -15.29
C CYS A 137 -5.97 -8.76 -15.15
N HIS A 138 -5.51 -7.66 -14.52
CA HIS A 138 -6.33 -6.46 -14.36
C HIS A 138 -6.65 -5.77 -15.69
N LYS A 139 -5.72 -5.80 -16.65
CA LYS A 139 -5.96 -5.31 -18.01
C LYS A 139 -7.06 -6.11 -18.68
N HIS A 140 -7.00 -7.44 -18.63
CA HIS A 140 -8.00 -8.34 -19.20
C HIS A 140 -9.39 -8.20 -18.56
N VAL A 141 -9.45 -8.21 -17.23
CA VAL A 141 -10.73 -8.04 -16.51
C VAL A 141 -11.39 -6.70 -16.85
N ARG A 142 -10.59 -5.65 -17.08
CA ARG A 142 -11.09 -4.34 -17.49
C ARG A 142 -11.61 -4.34 -18.93
N SER A 143 -10.92 -4.98 -19.87
CA SER A 143 -11.38 -5.06 -21.26
C SER A 143 -12.69 -5.82 -21.38
N VAL A 144 -12.80 -7.00 -20.75
CA VAL A 144 -14.04 -7.80 -20.75
C VAL A 144 -15.22 -7.01 -20.17
N LYS A 145 -15.01 -6.26 -19.08
CA LYS A 145 -16.06 -5.40 -18.50
C LYS A 145 -16.50 -4.25 -19.40
N VAL A 146 -15.61 -3.72 -20.25
CA VAL A 146 -15.96 -2.67 -21.22
C VAL A 146 -16.78 -3.26 -22.35
N ASP A 147 -16.42 -4.45 -22.83
CA ASP A 147 -17.14 -5.09 -23.94
C ASP A 147 -18.53 -5.58 -23.54
N LEU A 148 -18.73 -6.03 -22.30
CA LEU A 148 -20.06 -6.39 -21.77
C LEU A 148 -21.03 -5.18 -21.59
N LYS A 149 -20.53 -3.95 -21.68
CA LYS A 149 -21.34 -2.72 -21.54
C LYS A 149 -21.74 -2.10 -22.89
N LYS A 150 -21.21 -2.61 -23.99
CA LYS A 150 -21.57 -2.20 -25.35
C LYS A 150 -22.73 -3.05 -25.84
#